data_AF-A0A8H3FLZ8-F1
#
_entry.id   AF-A0A8H3FLZ8-F1
#
_cell.length_a   1.000
_cell.length_b   1.000
_cell.length_c   1.000
_cell.angle_alpha   90.00
_cell.angle_beta   90.00
_cell.angle_gamma   90.00
#
_symmetry.space_group_name_H-M   'P 1'
#
loop_
_entity.id
_entity.type
_entity.pdbx_description
1 polymer ?
#
loop_
_entity_poly.entity_id
_entity_poly.type
_entity_poly.pdbx_seq_one_letter_code
_entity_poly.pdbx_strand_id
1 'polypeptide(L)' 'MSHLFEADTPNEVKNAKGLHLVTMSTPNGQKVQIMLEELHDVYGTEWTQTLMHVPVPPVLPLDTKPIS' A
#
# COMPACT_ATOMS: atom_id res chain seq x y z
N MET A 1 0.85 -0.98 -28.62
CA MET A 1 1.50 -1.02 -27.31
C MET A 1 0.49 -0.49 -26.30
N SER A 2 -0.07 -1.34 -25.45
CA SER A 2 -0.90 -0.87 -24.32
C SER A 2 -0.01 -0.05 -23.40
N HIS A 3 -0.32 1.24 -23.21
CA HIS A 3 0.37 2.05 -22.22
C HIS A 3 0.04 1.49 -20.84
N LEU A 4 1.04 0.94 -20.15
CA LEU A 4 0.89 0.39 -18.79
C LEU A 4 0.60 1.49 -17.74
N PHE A 5 0.82 2.75 -18.10
CA PHE A 5 0.67 3.90 -17.22
C PHE A 5 -0.09 5.03 -17.91
N GLU A 6 -0.98 5.66 -17.16
CA GLU A 6 -1.74 6.83 -17.61
C GLU A 6 -1.01 8.14 -17.26
N ALA A 7 -1.46 9.25 -17.83
CA ALA A 7 -0.88 10.58 -17.56
C ALA A 7 -0.81 10.87 -16.05
N ASP A 8 -1.84 10.43 -15.31
CA ASP A 8 -1.99 10.70 -13.89
C ASP A 8 -1.39 9.63 -12.97
N THR A 9 -0.80 8.55 -13.52
CA THR A 9 -0.16 7.55 -12.65
C THR A 9 0.99 8.23 -11.86
N PRO A 10 1.05 8.09 -10.52
CA PRO A 10 2.05 8.78 -9.71
C PRO A 10 3.48 8.44 -10.12
N ASN A 11 4.38 9.42 -9.98
CA ASN A 11 5.80 9.25 -10.30
C ASN A 11 6.45 8.14 -9.48
N GLU A 12 6.00 7.90 -8.25
CA GLU A 12 6.47 6.83 -7.37
C GLU A 12 6.24 5.45 -7.98
N VAL A 13 5.12 5.27 -8.69
CA VAL A 13 4.76 4.01 -9.36
C VAL A 13 5.40 3.94 -10.75
N LYS A 14 5.41 5.04 -11.50
CA LYS A 14 6.00 5.10 -12.86
C LYS A 14 7.52 4.91 -12.86
N ASN A 15 8.19 5.47 -11.86
CA ASN A 15 9.66 5.49 -11.77
C ASN A 15 10.20 4.47 -10.77
N ALA A 16 9.34 3.58 -10.24
CA ALA A 16 9.80 2.52 -9.36
C ALA A 16 10.89 1.69 -10.05
N LYS A 17 12.04 1.58 -9.40
CA LYS A 17 13.11 0.68 -9.81
C LYS A 17 12.96 -0.61 -9.02
N GLY A 18 12.88 -1.73 -9.73
CA GLY A 18 12.65 -3.03 -9.11
C GLY A 18 11.23 -3.19 -8.58
N LEU A 19 11.10 -3.70 -7.35
CA LEU A 19 9.80 -4.02 -6.74
C LEU A 19 9.23 -2.81 -5.98
N HIS A 20 7.94 -2.51 -6.16
CA HIS A 20 7.25 -1.46 -5.41
C HIS A 20 6.19 -2.05 -4.49
N LEU A 21 6.39 -1.93 -3.18
CA LEU A 21 5.45 -2.41 -2.16
C LEU A 21 4.43 -1.32 -1.82
N VAL A 22 3.18 -1.56 -2.18
CA VAL A 22 2.05 -0.75 -1.72
C VAL A 22 1.43 -1.44 -0.51
N THR A 23 1.54 -0.84 0.67
CA THR A 23 1.14 -1.51 1.93
C THR A 23 0.59 -0.54 2.96
N MET A 24 0.05 -1.08 4.06
CA MET A 24 -0.38 -0.34 5.24
C MET A 24 0.46 -0.79 6.45
N SER A 25 0.53 0.04 7.49
CA SER A 25 1.18 -0.28 8.78
C SER A 25 0.40 -1.31 9.60
N THR A 26 0.13 -2.47 9.01
CA THR A 26 -0.50 -3.63 9.65
C THR A 26 0.57 -4.67 9.98
N PRO A 27 0.31 -5.61 10.91
CA PRO A 27 1.25 -6.70 11.20
C PRO A 27 1.63 -7.53 9.97
N ASN A 28 0.74 -7.69 9.00
CA ASN A 28 1.05 -8.38 7.75
C ASN A 28 1.92 -7.54 6.82
N GLY A 29 1.66 -6.23 6.73
CA GLY A 29 2.48 -5.30 5.95
C GLY A 29 3.93 -5.25 6.44
N GLN A 30 4.14 -5.27 7.76
CA GLN A 30 5.47 -5.31 8.36
C GLN A 30 6.27 -6.57 7.99
N LYS A 31 5.62 -7.74 7.91
CA LYS A 31 6.31 -8.98 7.50
C LYS A 31 6.89 -8.88 6.09
N VAL A 32 6.13 -8.30 5.15
CA VAL A 32 6.58 -8.14 3.77
C VAL A 32 7.70 -7.09 3.68
N GLN A 33 7.62 -6.00 4.45
CA GLN A 33 8.71 -5.04 4.55
C GLN A 33 9.99 -5.70 5.07
N ILE A 34 9.92 -6.46 6.17
CA ILE A 34 11.06 -7.18 6.74
C ILE A 34 11.66 -8.15 5.71
N MET A 35 10.83 -8.93 5.03
CA MET A 35 11.30 -9.84 3.98
C MET A 35 12.05 -9.11 2.86
N LEU A 36 11.57 -7.94 2.41
CA LEU A 36 12.22 -7.16 1.36
C LEU A 36 13.52 -6.51 1.84
N GLU A 37 13.59 -6.07 3.09
CA GLU A 37 14.85 -5.63 3.71
C GLU A 37 15.87 -6.77 3.76
N GLU A 38 15.46 -7.97 4.20
CA GLU A 38 16.35 -9.15 4.23
C GLU A 38 16.86 -9.52 2.83
N LEU A 39 16.02 -9.42 1.79
CA LEU A 39 16.43 -9.65 0.41
C LEU A 39 17.32 -8.53 -0.15
N HIS A 40 17.14 -7.30 0.30
CA HIS A 40 18.03 -6.19 -0.03
C HIS A 40 19.42 -6.43 0.56
N ASP A 41 19.49 -6.79 1.83
CA ASP A 41 20.75 -7.02 2.55
C ASP A 41 21.56 -8.18 1.97
N VAL A 42 20.90 -9.28 1.58
CA VAL A 42 21.60 -10.48 1.08
C VAL A 42 21.91 -10.41 -0.41
N TYR A 43 21.00 -9.85 -1.21
CA TYR A 43 21.06 -9.95 -2.68
C TYR A 43 21.15 -8.60 -3.40
N GLY A 44 21.10 -7.47 -2.69
CA GLY A 44 21.05 -6.14 -3.30
C GLY A 44 19.73 -5.88 -4.03
N THR A 45 18.65 -6.54 -3.62
CA THR A 45 17.32 -6.38 -4.23
C THR A 45 16.88 -4.92 -4.13
N GLU A 46 16.71 -4.24 -5.27
CA GLU A 46 16.15 -2.89 -5.30
C GLU A 46 14.63 -2.95 -5.10
N TRP A 47 14.14 -2.24 -4.09
CA TRP A 47 12.73 -2.09 -3.85
C TRP A 47 12.39 -0.72 -3.26
N THR A 48 11.14 -0.31 -3.40
CA THR A 48 10.59 0.93 -2.87
C THR A 48 9.24 0.64 -2.23
N GLN A 49 8.73 1.56 -1.40
CA GLN A 49 7.42 1.40 -0.78
C GLN A 49 6.60 2.69 -0.74
N THR A 50 5.29 2.51 -0.77
CA THR A 50 4.31 3.56 -0.47
C THR A 50 3.40 3.06 0.65
N LEU A 51 3.38 3.82 1.76
CA LEU A 51 2.50 3.57 2.89
C LEU A 51 1.13 4.21 2.64
N MET A 52 0.09 3.38 2.62
CA MET A 52 -1.29 3.80 2.48
C MET A 52 -1.96 3.93 3.83
N HIS A 53 -2.75 4.99 3.99
CA HIS A 53 -3.67 5.14 5.10
C HIS A 53 -5.10 5.05 4.57
N VAL A 54 -5.84 4.01 4.98
CA VAL A 54 -7.28 3.96 4.76
C VAL A 54 -7.94 4.46 6.05
N PRO A 55 -8.60 5.63 6.02
CA PRO A 55 -9.35 6.10 7.17
C PRO A 55 -10.48 5.11 7.46
N VAL A 56 -10.70 4.83 8.74
CA VAL A 56 -11.87 4.05 9.16
C VAL A 56 -13.11 4.84 8.76
N PRO A 57 -14.04 4.29 7.95
CA PRO A 57 -15.26 4.99 7.63
C PRO A 57 -16.01 5.29 8.93
N PRO A 58 -16.60 6.48 9.09
CA PRO A 58 -17.39 6.78 10.27
C PRO A 58 -18.47 5.71 10.42
N VAL A 59 -18.56 5.11 11.61
CA VAL A 59 -19.69 4.25 11.96
C VAL A 59 -20.92 5.14 11.86
N LEU A 60 -21.74 4.92 10.84
CA LEU A 60 -23.05 5.56 10.78
C LEU A 60 -23.78 5.18 12.08
N PRO A 61 -24.35 6.14 12.83
CA PRO A 61 -25.16 5.78 13.98
C PRO A 61 -26.19 4.75 13.53
N LEU A 62 -26.30 3.64 14.27
CA LEU A 62 -27.44 2.74 14.09
C LEU A 62 -28.68 3.64 14.22
N ASP A 63 -29.53 3.67 13.19
CA ASP A 63 -30.84 4.30 13.26
C ASP A 63 -31.63 3.58 14.38
N THR A 64 -31.45 4.05 15.61
CA THR A 64 -32.26 3.66 16.77
C THR A 64 -33.61 4.33 16.60
N LYS A 65 -34.39 3.91 15.60
CA LYS A 65 -35.79 4.29 15.52
C LYS A 65 -36.47 3.64 16.73
N PRO A 66 -37.06 4.41 17.66
CA PRO A 66 -37.79 3.81 18.77
C PRO A 66 -38.92 2.98 18.17
N ILE A 67 -38.97 1.71 18.58
CA ILE A 67 -40.12 0.85 18.31
C ILE A 67 -41.25 1.44 19.15
N SER A 68 -42.12 2.20 18.48
CA SER A 68 -43.34 2.73 19.08
C SER A 68 -44.42 1.66 19.18
#